data_AF-A0AAW4VFH9-F1
#
_entry.id   AF-A0AAW4VFH9-F1
#
_cell.length_a   1.000
_cell.length_b   1.000
_cell.length_c   1.000
_cell.angle_alpha   90.00
_cell.angle_beta   90.00
_cell.angle_gamma   90.00
#
_symmetry.space_group_name_H-M   'P 1'
#
loop_
_entity.id
_entity.type
_entity.pdbx_description
1 polymer ?
#
loop_
_entity_poly.entity_id
_entity_poly.type
_entity_poly.pdbx_seq_one_letter_code
_entity_poly.pdbx_strand_id
1 'polypeptide(L)' 'MKSRYFETGKLSTLETLLKVKLGSLSKILEEQLSNISIEQLDELTVNILNINSEEDVMKLLH' A
#
# COMPACT_ATOMS: atom_id res chain seq x y z
N MET A 1 19.81 1.28 10.28
CA MET A 1 18.78 2.34 10.30
C MET A 1 18.14 2.38 8.92
N LYS A 2 16.89 1.90 8.77
CA LYS A 2 16.08 2.25 7.59
C LYS A 2 15.83 3.76 7.67
N SER A 3 16.10 4.47 6.59
CA SER A 3 15.95 5.92 6.50
C SER A 3 14.50 6.23 6.09
N ARG A 4 13.91 7.33 6.58
CA ARG A 4 12.58 7.81 6.15
C ARG A 4 12.45 7.92 4.62
N TYR A 5 13.55 8.16 3.92
CA TYR A 5 13.59 8.18 2.45
C TYR A 5 13.35 6.81 1.80
N PHE A 6 13.73 5.72 2.48
CA PHE A 6 13.48 4.36 1.99
C PHE A 6 11.99 4.00 2.14
N GLU A 7 11.37 4.44 3.23
CA GLU A 7 9.95 4.21 3.53
C GLU A 7 9.05 4.94 2.52
N THR A 8 9.35 6.20 2.18
CA THR A 8 8.62 6.95 1.15
C THR A 8 8.77 6.36 -0.25
N GLY A 9 9.96 5.86 -0.60
CA GLY A 9 10.17 5.16 -1.87
C GLY A 9 9.39 3.84 -1.95
N LYS A 10 9.31 3.11 -0.84
CA LYS A 10 8.54 1.87 -0.77
C LYS A 10 7.02 2.12 -0.87
N LEU A 11 6.50 3.13 -0.17
CA LEU A 11 5.09 3.51 -0.23
C LEU A 11 4.67 3.91 -1.65
N SER A 12 5.42 4.81 -2.30
CA SER A 12 5.11 5.24 -3.67
C SER A 12 5.17 4.11 -4.70
N THR A 13 6.07 3.13 -4.50
CA THR A 13 6.11 1.91 -5.31
C THR A 13 4.85 1.07 -5.10
N LEU A 14 4.43 0.88 -3.83
CA LEU A 14 3.22 0.12 -3.51
C LEU A 14 1.95 0.78 -4.09
N GLU A 15 1.82 2.10 -3.95
CA GLU A 15 0.70 2.86 -4.54
C GLU A 15 0.63 2.68 -6.06
N THR A 16 1.78 2.72 -6.74
CA THR A 16 1.85 2.50 -8.19
C THR A 16 1.41 1.08 -8.55
N LEU A 17 1.87 0.07 -7.80
CA LEU A 17 1.47 -1.33 -8.02
C LEU A 17 -0.04 -1.54 -7.81
N LEU A 18 -0.61 -0.94 -6.75
CA LEU A 18 -2.04 -1.00 -6.50
C LEU A 18 -2.84 -0.35 -7.63
N LYS A 19 -2.42 0.83 -8.11
CA LYS A 19 -3.05 1.49 -9.27
C LYS A 19 -2.97 0.64 -10.53
N VAL A 20 -1.83 0.02 -10.81
CA VAL A 20 -1.68 -0.87 -11.98
C VAL A 20 -2.59 -2.09 -11.87
N LYS A 21 -2.71 -2.68 -10.67
CA LYS A 21 -3.49 -3.90 -10.46
C LYS A 21 -5.00 -3.67 -10.44
N LEU A 22 -5.43 -2.59 -9.79
CA LEU A 22 -6.85 -2.26 -9.60
C LEU A 22 -7.39 -1.34 -10.71
N GLY A 23 -6.52 -0.78 -11.56
CA GLY A 23 -6.84 0.18 -12.61
C GLY A 23 -7.02 1.62 -12.11
N SER A 24 -7.60 1.79 -10.92
CA SER A 24 -7.69 3.06 -10.20
C SER A 24 -7.58 2.82 -8.70
N LEU A 25 -7.21 3.86 -7.96
CA LEU A 25 -7.18 3.84 -6.50
C LEU A 25 -8.03 4.99 -5.97
N SER A 26 -8.93 4.71 -5.05
CA SER A 26 -9.79 5.71 -4.44
C SER A 26 -8.98 6.65 -3.56
N LYS A 27 -9.42 7.91 -3.49
CA LYS A 27 -8.78 8.93 -2.67
C LYS A 27 -8.77 8.54 -1.18
N ILE A 28 -9.79 7.83 -0.72
CA ILE A 28 -9.88 7.32 0.65
C ILE A 28 -8.70 6.37 0.93
N LEU A 29 -8.45 5.45 0.01
CA LEU A 29 -7.38 4.47 0.17
C LEU A 29 -5.98 5.11 0.03
N GLU A 30 -5.81 6.10 -0.85
CA GLU A 30 -4.58 6.92 -0.91
C GLU A 30 -4.29 7.62 0.43
N GLU A 31 -5.29 8.26 1.04
CA GLU A 31 -5.13 8.91 2.34
C GLU A 31 -4.81 7.90 3.46
N GLN A 32 -5.38 6.70 3.41
CA GLN A 32 -5.05 5.66 4.38
C GLN A 32 -3.62 5.14 4.20
N LEU A 33 -3.19 4.85 2.97
CA LEU A 33 -1.83 4.42 2.64
C LEU A 33 -0.77 5.43 3.09
N SER A 34 -1.09 6.73 3.08
CA SER A 34 -0.18 7.78 3.57
C SER A 34 0.06 7.76 5.09
N ASN A 35 -0.78 7.05 5.84
CA ASN A 35 -0.76 7.00 7.31
C ASN A 35 -0.44 5.60 7.87
N ILE A 36 -0.06 4.63 7.04
CA ILE A 36 0.21 3.26 7.48
C ILE A 36 1.56 3.13 8.19
N SER A 37 1.68 2.16 9.08
CA SER A 37 2.95 1.79 9.70
C SER A 37 3.88 1.07 8.70
N ILE A 38 5.16 0.98 9.04
CA ILE A 38 6.14 0.22 8.24
C ILE A 38 5.75 -1.27 8.18
N GLU A 39 5.19 -1.81 9.25
CA GLU A 39 4.76 -3.22 9.33
C GLU A 39 3.59 -3.48 8.38
N GLN A 40 2.58 -2.59 8.37
CA GLN A 40 1.46 -2.63 7.43
C GLN A 40 1.92 -2.47 5.98
N LEU A 41 2.88 -1.56 5.73
CA LEU A 41 3.50 -1.39 4.41
C LEU A 41 4.22 -2.66 3.96
N ASP A 42 4.96 -3.31 4.86
CA ASP A 42 5.66 -4.57 4.60
C ASP A 42 4.64 -5.69 4.30
N GLU A 43 3.55 -5.80 5.06
CA GLU A 43 2.48 -6.79 4.86
C GLU A 43 1.74 -6.62 3.53
N LEU A 44 1.35 -5.40 3.18
CA LEU A 44 0.74 -5.10 1.88
C LEU A 44 1.68 -5.42 0.72
N THR A 45 2.98 -5.17 0.89
CA THR A 45 3.98 -5.46 -0.14
C THR A 45 4.09 -6.97 -0.41
N VAL A 46 4.05 -7.81 0.63
CA VAL A 46 4.10 -9.27 0.47
C VAL A 46 2.82 -9.81 -0.16
N ASN A 47 1.67 -9.23 0.20
CA ASN A 47 0.36 -9.69 -0.27
C ASN A 47 -0.10 -9.05 -1.58
N ILE A 48 0.69 -8.20 -2.22
CA ILE A 48 0.28 -7.44 -3.43
C ILE A 48 -0.27 -8.32 -4.56
N LEU A 49 0.28 -9.53 -4.73
CA LEU A 49 -0.19 -10.48 -5.74
C LEU A 49 -1.57 -11.08 -5.42
N ASN A 50 -1.99 -11.06 -4.16
CA ASN A 50 -3.28 -11.58 -3.70
C ASN A 50 -4.40 -10.52 -3.64
N ILE A 51 -4.06 -9.22 -3.70
CA ILE A 51 -5.03 -8.11 -3.61
C ILE A 51 -5.79 -7.90 -4.92
N ASN A 52 -7.08 -8.22 -5.01
CA ASN A 52 -7.83 -8.06 -6.27
C ASN A 52 -8.86 -6.91 -6.23
N SER A 53 -8.97 -6.26 -5.07
CA SER A 53 -9.88 -5.14 -4.84
C SER A 53 -9.30 -4.20 -3.77
N GLU A 54 -9.85 -2.98 -3.70
CA GLU A 54 -9.53 -2.06 -2.59
C GLU A 54 -9.93 -2.65 -1.23
N GLU A 55 -10.98 -3.47 -1.19
CA GLU A 55 -11.42 -4.11 0.05
C GLU A 55 -10.41 -5.14 0.57
N ASP A 56 -9.65 -5.81 -0.31
CA ASP A 56 -8.56 -6.68 0.12
C ASP A 56 -7.41 -5.88 0.74
N VAL A 57 -7.16 -4.67 0.26
CA VAL A 57 -6.18 -3.74 0.87
C VAL A 57 -6.64 -3.37 2.27
N MET A 58 -7.92 -3.01 2.43
CA MET A 58 -8.50 -2.61 3.71
C MET A 58 -8.43 -3.72 4.76
N LYS A 59 -8.71 -4.96 4.36
CA LYS A 59 -8.62 -6.14 5.25
C LYS A 59 -7.23 -6.37 5.81
N LEU A 60 -6.18 -5.96 5.08
CA LEU A 60 -4.78 -6.09 5.49
C LEU A 60 -4.29 -4.90 6.32
N LEU A 61 -5.06 -3.81 6.38
CA LEU A 61 -4.76 -2.64 7.20
C LEU A 61 -5.43 -2.67 8.58
N HIS A 62 -6.38 -3.58 8.79
CA HIS A 62 -7.16 -3.74 10.02
C HIS A 62 -6.47 -4.60 11.08
#